data_AF-A0A7R7ZJP0-F1
#
_entry.id   AF-A0A7R7ZJP0-F1
#
_cell.length_a   1.000
_cell.length_b   1.000
_cell.length_c   1.000
_cell.angle_alpha   90.00
_cell.angle_beta   90.00
_cell.angle_gamma   90.00
#
_symmetry.space_group_name_H-M   'P 1'
#
loop_
_entity.id
_entity.type
_entity.pdbx_description
1 polymer ?
#
loop_
_entity_poly.entity_id
_entity_poly.type
_entity_poly.pdbx_seq_one_letter_code
_entity_poly.pdbx_strand_id
1 'polypeptide(L)'
;MSRALQGQEISTITTSPKLQRKMTSQSAIQIDIAAIGAAPFQRHLKRKDTEVFIASLSEIDRIIEEKRENGRQKEDHNEQELVQHLLPKQYQEYADVFSKAASDELPPQ
;
A
#
# COMPACT_ATOMS: atom_id res chain seq x y z
N MET A 1 -51.32 29.51 -22.57
CA MET A 1 -50.92 29.35 -21.16
C MET A 1 -51.45 28.02 -20.66
N SER A 2 -50.61 27.27 -19.92
CA SER A 2 -50.96 26.14 -19.06
C SER A 2 -51.30 24.78 -19.71
N ARG A 3 -50.26 23.97 -19.96
CA ARG A 3 -50.33 22.50 -19.85
C ARG A 3 -49.06 22.02 -19.15
N ALA A 4 -49.19 21.69 -17.87
CA ALA A 4 -48.15 20.99 -17.11
C ALA A 4 -48.24 19.49 -17.43
N LEU A 5 -47.16 18.92 -17.97
CA LEU A 5 -46.98 17.48 -18.13
C LEU A 5 -46.17 16.99 -16.94
N GLN A 6 -46.84 16.30 -16.02
CA GLN A 6 -46.22 15.59 -14.91
C GLN A 6 -45.51 14.35 -15.48
N GLY A 7 -44.18 14.39 -15.59
CA GLY A 7 -43.38 13.21 -15.94
C GLY A 7 -43.27 12.27 -14.75
N GLN A 8 -43.77 11.04 -14.90
CA GLN A 8 -43.48 9.93 -14.00
C GLN A 8 -42.01 9.51 -14.20
N GLU A 9 -41.22 9.58 -13.13
CA GLU A 9 -39.90 8.98 -13.05
C GLU A 9 -40.06 7.49 -12.74
N ILE A 10 -39.81 6.63 -13.72
CA ILE A 10 -39.44 5.24 -13.48
C ILE A 10 -38.16 5.01 -14.27
N SER A 11 -37.04 4.84 -13.55
CA SER A 11 -35.85 4.22 -14.11
C SER A 11 -35.21 3.38 -13.02
N THR A 12 -35.49 2.08 -13.14
CA THR A 12 -34.91 0.98 -12.38
C THR A 12 -33.38 1.02 -12.48
N ILE A 13 -32.70 1.29 -11.36
CA ILE A 13 -31.25 1.16 -11.29
C ILE A 13 -30.93 -0.32 -11.06
N THR A 14 -30.65 -1.01 -12.16
CA THR A 14 -30.06 -2.35 -12.19
C THR A 14 -28.75 -2.33 -11.41
N THR A 15 -28.73 -3.00 -10.26
CA THR A 15 -27.50 -3.13 -9.45
C THR A 15 -26.63 -4.22 -10.08
N SER A 16 -25.58 -3.81 -10.78
CA SER A 16 -24.51 -4.73 -11.20
C SER A 16 -23.74 -5.22 -9.96
N PRO A 17 -23.38 -6.52 -9.88
CA PRO A 17 -22.64 -7.03 -8.73
C PRO A 17 -21.21 -6.49 -8.81
N LYS A 18 -20.86 -5.59 -7.89
CA LYS A 18 -19.48 -5.18 -7.68
C LYS A 18 -18.69 -6.42 -7.29
N LEU A 19 -17.73 -6.81 -8.13
CA LEU A 19 -16.73 -7.82 -7.83
C LEU A 19 -15.95 -7.34 -6.61
N GLN A 20 -16.33 -7.80 -5.42
CA GLN A 20 -15.62 -7.47 -4.19
C GLN A 20 -14.27 -8.18 -4.24
N ARG A 21 -13.23 -7.42 -4.60
CA ARG A 21 -11.83 -7.81 -4.40
C ARG A 21 -11.66 -8.05 -2.90
N LYS A 22 -11.68 -9.31 -2.47
CA LYS A 22 -11.25 -9.71 -1.13
C LYS A 22 -9.76 -9.38 -1.04
N MET A 23 -9.46 -8.15 -0.64
CA MET A 23 -8.15 -7.85 -0.09
C MET A 23 -8.09 -8.60 1.23
N THR A 24 -7.19 -9.57 1.33
CA THR A 24 -6.79 -10.12 2.62
C THR A 24 -6.19 -8.97 3.41
N SER A 25 -7.00 -8.29 4.23
CA SER A 25 -6.51 -7.29 5.15
C SER A 25 -5.64 -8.01 6.17
N GLN A 26 -4.33 -8.05 5.94
CA GLN A 26 -3.39 -8.31 7.03
C GLN A 26 -3.71 -7.26 8.08
N SER A 27 -4.23 -7.69 9.23
CA SER A 27 -4.53 -6.78 10.34
C SER A 27 -3.23 -6.07 10.71
N ALA A 28 -3.17 -4.75 10.51
CA ALA A 28 -2.03 -3.98 10.94
C ALA A 28 -1.79 -4.25 12.43
N ILE A 29 -0.53 -4.52 12.81
CA ILE A 29 -0.16 -4.71 14.21
C ILE A 29 -0.58 -3.45 14.96
N GLN A 30 -1.45 -3.59 15.96
CA GLN A 30 -1.89 -2.47 16.77
C GLN A 30 -0.75 -2.09 17.72
N ILE A 31 -0.12 -0.95 17.44
CA ILE A 31 0.93 -0.37 18.29
C ILE A 31 0.33 0.82 19.02
N ASP A 32 0.39 0.82 20.35
CA ASP A 32 -0.02 1.95 21.20
C ASP A 32 1.22 2.82 21.51
N ILE A 33 1.15 4.11 21.18
CA ILE A 33 2.26 5.06 21.34
C ILE A 33 1.79 6.19 22.24
N ALA A 34 2.44 6.34 23.40
CA ALA A 34 2.16 7.41 24.35
C ALA A 34 3.41 8.25 24.61
N ALA A 35 3.25 9.58 24.61
CA ALA A 35 4.30 10.49 25.08
C ALA A 35 4.37 10.47 26.61
N ILE A 36 5.58 10.31 27.16
CA ILE A 36 5.80 10.30 28.60
C ILE A 36 6.75 11.42 29.02
N GLY A 37 6.55 11.94 30.22
CA GLY A 37 7.48 12.88 30.85
C GLY A 37 8.67 12.20 31.52
N ALA A 38 9.55 13.02 32.11
CA ALA A 38 10.78 12.55 32.75
C ALA A 38 10.55 11.59 33.93
N ALA A 39 9.57 11.86 34.81
CA ALA A 39 9.34 11.04 36.00
C ALA A 39 8.85 9.62 35.67
N PRO A 40 7.86 9.41 34.76
CA PRO A 40 7.53 8.08 34.24
C PRO A 40 8.72 7.40 33.54
N PHE A 41 9.48 8.14 32.72
CA PHE A 41 10.67 7.60 32.03
C PHE A 41 11.70 7.03 33.03
N GLN A 42 11.99 7.77 34.11
CA GLN A 42 12.89 7.30 35.17
C GLN A 42 12.37 6.03 35.89
N ARG A 43 11.05 5.89 36.03
CA ARG A 43 10.46 4.65 36.59
C ARG A 43 10.62 3.48 35.63
N HIS A 44 10.46 3.71 34.32
CA HIS A 44 10.65 2.70 33.28
C HIS A 44 12.07 2.16 33.23
N LEU A 45 13.09 3.02 33.39
CA LEU A 45 14.50 2.60 33.46
C LEU A 45 14.82 1.59 34.58
N LYS A 46 13.99 1.52 35.63
CA LYS A 46 14.20 0.61 36.78
C LYS A 46 13.46 -0.73 36.62
N ARG A 47 12.62 -0.87 35.60
CA ARG A 47 11.84 -2.09 35.37
C ARG A 47 12.66 -3.07 34.53
N LYS A 48 12.64 -4.35 34.90
CA LYS A 48 13.39 -5.41 34.19
C LYS A 48 12.76 -5.77 32.84
N ASP A 49 11.45 -5.56 32.71
CA ASP A 49 10.69 -5.91 31.50
C ASP A 49 10.54 -4.72 30.54
N THR A 50 11.33 -3.67 30.70
CA THR A 50 11.26 -2.48 29.83
C THR A 50 12.55 -2.34 29.04
N GLU A 51 12.41 -2.36 27.72
CA GLU A 51 13.48 -2.01 26.80
C GLU A 51 13.52 -0.49 26.61
N VAL A 52 14.70 0.09 26.74
CA VAL A 52 14.92 1.52 26.52
C VAL A 52 15.96 1.68 25.43
N PHE A 53 15.61 2.42 24.39
CA PHE A 53 16.47 2.77 23.27
C PHE A 53 16.46 4.28 23.07
N ILE A 54 17.52 4.78 22.47
CA ILE A 54 17.66 6.17 22.06
C ILE A 54 17.90 6.14 20.56
N ALA A 55 17.09 6.91 19.84
CA ALA A 55 17.23 7.11 18.40
C ALA A 55 17.00 8.59 18.08
N SER A 56 17.74 9.09 17.11
CA SER A 56 17.50 10.41 16.51
C SER A 56 16.39 10.34 15.46
N LEU A 57 15.72 11.48 15.19
CA LEU A 57 14.73 11.55 14.11
C LEU A 57 15.35 11.20 12.75
N SER A 58 16.58 11.64 12.48
CA SER A 58 17.31 11.31 11.25
C SER A 58 17.58 9.81 11.08
N GLU A 59 17.88 9.10 12.18
CA GLU A 59 18.05 7.64 12.12
C GLU A 59 16.72 6.94 11.85
N ILE A 60 15.63 7.40 12.47
CA ILE A 60 14.28 6.87 12.22
C ILE A 60 13.92 7.04 10.74
N ASP A 61 14.11 8.24 10.19
CA ASP A 61 13.81 8.54 8.79
C ASP A 61 14.63 7.66 7.84
N ARG A 62 15.94 7.52 8.12
CA ARG A 62 16.82 6.65 7.33
C ARG A 62 16.36 5.19 7.33
N ILE A 63 16.01 4.65 8.50
CA ILE A 63 15.55 3.26 8.63
C ILE A 63 14.20 3.06 7.94
N ILE A 64 13.30 4.04 8.01
CA ILE A 64 12.01 3.99 7.30
C ILE A 64 12.24 3.91 5.81
N GLU A 65 13.10 4.77 5.26
CA GLU A 65 13.36 4.80 3.82
C GLU A 65 14.07 3.52 3.34
N GLU A 66 15.05 3.03 4.10
CA GLU A 66 15.69 1.74 3.83
C GLU A 66 14.68 0.58 3.79
N LYS A 67 13.74 0.53 4.75
CA LYS A 67 12.69 -0.50 4.77
C LYS A 67 11.73 -0.38 3.60
N ARG A 68 11.38 0.84 3.19
CA ARG A 68 10.54 1.08 2.02
C ARG A 68 11.23 0.64 0.74
N GLU A 69 12.50 1.00 0.58
CA GLU A 69 13.29 0.63 -0.59
C GLU A 69 13.46 -0.90 -0.69
N ASN A 70 13.81 -1.56 0.42
CA ASN A 70 13.85 -3.02 0.49
C ASN A 70 12.48 -3.66 0.20
N GLY A 71 11.38 -3.00 0.57
CA GLY A 71 10.02 -3.42 0.22
C GLY A 71 9.76 -3.35 -1.28
N ARG A 72 10.08 -2.21 -1.91
CA ARG A 72 9.96 -2.01 -3.37
C ARG A 72 10.78 -3.03 -4.15
N GLN A 73 12.05 -3.22 -3.79
CA GLN A 73 12.91 -4.21 -4.45
C GLN A 73 12.35 -5.63 -4.39
N LYS A 74 11.74 -6.02 -3.26
CA LYS A 74 11.07 -7.32 -3.14
C LYS A 74 9.81 -7.41 -3.99
N GLU A 75 9.01 -6.35 -4.03
CA GLU A 75 7.81 -6.27 -4.88
C GLU A 75 8.19 -6.40 -6.35
N ASP A 76 9.20 -5.66 -6.81
CA ASP A 76 9.67 -5.67 -8.20
C ASP A 76 10.21 -7.06 -8.58
N HIS A 77 10.98 -7.71 -7.69
CA HIS A 77 11.49 -9.07 -7.96
C HIS A 77 10.35 -10.10 -8.06
N ASN A 78 9.38 -10.04 -7.15
CA ASN A 78 8.20 -10.90 -7.19
C ASN A 78 7.36 -10.65 -8.46
N GLU A 79 7.21 -9.40 -8.87
CA GLU A 79 6.50 -9.03 -10.10
C GLU A 79 7.17 -9.66 -11.32
N GLN A 80 8.49 -9.55 -11.41
CA GLN A 80 9.26 -10.05 -12.56
C GLN A 80 9.26 -11.58 -12.65
N GLU A 81 9.22 -12.28 -11.51
CA GLU A 81 8.98 -13.73 -11.47
C GLU A 81 7.57 -14.09 -11.93
N LEU A 82 6.55 -13.35 -11.48
CA LEU A 82 5.16 -13.56 -11.89
C LEU A 82 4.97 -13.34 -13.39
N VAL A 83 5.56 -12.28 -13.94
CA VAL A 83 5.52 -11.96 -15.37
C VAL A 83 6.11 -13.12 -16.19
N GLN A 84 7.26 -13.66 -15.79
CA GLN A 84 7.88 -14.80 -16.47
C GLN A 84 7.04 -16.09 -16.40
N HIS A 85 6.35 -16.34 -15.30
CA HIS A 85 5.55 -17.55 -15.11
C HIS A 85 4.15 -17.48 -15.74
N LEU A 86 3.52 -16.30 -15.79
CA LEU A 86 2.16 -16.14 -16.32
C LEU A 86 2.13 -15.83 -17.83
N LEU A 87 3.20 -15.28 -18.41
CA LEU A 87 3.19 -14.91 -19.83
C LEU A 87 3.12 -16.16 -20.73
N PRO A 88 2.15 -16.20 -21.66
CA PRO A 88 2.18 -17.19 -22.73
C PRO A 88 3.45 -17.07 -23.56
N LYS A 89 3.99 -18.20 -24.03
CA LYS A 89 5.28 -18.27 -24.78
C LYS A 89 5.39 -17.30 -25.96
N GLN A 90 4.26 -17.02 -26.62
CA GLN A 90 4.16 -16.11 -27.76
C GLN A 90 4.39 -14.63 -27.40
N TYR A 91 4.28 -14.26 -26.13
CA TYR A 91 4.50 -12.89 -25.64
C TYR A 91 5.75 -12.77 -24.76
N GLN A 92 6.57 -13.82 -24.70
CA GLN A 92 7.75 -13.88 -23.84
C GLN A 92 8.85 -12.91 -24.30
N GLU A 93 8.89 -12.58 -25.60
CA GLU A 93 9.75 -11.53 -26.17
C GLU A 93 9.40 -10.12 -25.66
N TYR A 94 8.15 -9.92 -25.24
CA TYR A 94 7.62 -8.67 -24.71
C TYR A 94 7.57 -8.67 -23.17
N ALA A 95 8.27 -9.58 -22.50
CA ALA A 95 8.23 -9.64 -21.03
C ALA A 95 8.72 -8.35 -20.36
N ASP A 96 9.57 -7.60 -21.04
CA ASP A 96 10.07 -6.29 -20.64
C ASP A 96 8.97 -5.21 -20.58
N VAL A 97 8.05 -5.15 -21.56
CA VAL A 97 6.97 -4.15 -21.58
C VAL A 97 5.90 -4.40 -20.52
N PHE A 98 5.82 -5.62 -19.99
CA PHE A 98 4.92 -5.95 -18.88
C PHE A 98 5.55 -5.66 -17.51
N SER A 99 6.83 -5.26 -17.46
CA SER A 99 7.49 -4.83 -16.23
C SER A 99 7.07 -3.39 -15.89
N LYS A 100 6.58 -3.18 -14.67
CA LYS A 100 6.25 -1.86 -14.13
C LYS A 100 7.41 -0.86 -14.22
N ALA A 101 8.66 -1.32 -14.10
CA ALA A 101 9.84 -0.48 -14.22
C ALA A 101 9.99 0.17 -15.61
N ALA A 102 9.65 -0.57 -16.69
CA ALA A 102 9.68 -0.04 -18.05
C ALA A 102 8.49 0.89 -18.33
N SER A 103 7.36 0.70 -17.63
CA SER A 103 6.18 1.56 -17.75
C SER A 103 6.37 2.95 -17.13
N ASP A 104 7.29 3.11 -16.18
CA ASP A 104 7.56 4.39 -15.51
C ASP A 104 8.56 5.28 -16.30
N GLU A 105 9.12 4.79 -17.41
CA GLU A 105 9.95 5.61 -18.30
C GLU A 105 9.11 6.51 -19.22
N LEU A 106 9.37 7.82 -19.19
CA LEU A 106 8.74 8.78 -20.11
C LEU A 106 9.34 8.62 -21.52
N PRO A 107 8.53 8.72 -22.59
CA PRO A 107 9.02 8.64 -23.96
C PRO A 107 9.99 9.80 -24.27
N PRO A 108 10.98 9.59 -25.17
CA PRO A 108 11.91 10.64 -25.57
C PRO A 108 11.16 11.81 -26.24
N GLN A 109 11.64 13.04 -26.00
CA GLN A 109 11.09 14.29 -26.57
C GLN A 109 11.47 14.49 -28.04
#